data_AF-A0A3B9GY02-F1
#
_entry.id   AF-A0A3B9GY02-F1
#
_cell.length_a   1.000
_cell.length_b   1.000
_cell.length_c   1.000
_cell.angle_alpha   90.00
_cell.angle_beta   90.00
_cell.angle_gamma   90.00
#
_symmetry.space_group_name_H-M   'P 1'
#
loop_
_entity.id
_entity.type
_entity.pdbx_description
1 polymer ?
#
loop_
_entity_poly.entity_id
_entity_poly.type
_entity_poly.pdbx_seq_one_letter_code
_entity_poly.pdbx_strand_id
1 'polypeptide(L)'
;MKPETTKVLVITGVFPPMPIAEGDHIARLSEGLAERGYSVDVLTSKKVDGKSVKGCRVHAEMDNWNWSSQGKVLRHAQDLKPDLIFIWFIGMAFEF
;
A
#
# COMPACT_ATOMS: atom_id res chain seq x y z
N MET A 1 -18.99 -8.63 21.22
CA MET A 1 -17.95 -8.69 20.18
C MET A 1 -17.40 -7.29 19.99
N LYS A 2 -16.08 -7.10 20.03
CA LYS A 2 -15.50 -5.86 19.48
C LYS A 2 -15.82 -5.84 17.98
N PRO A 3 -16.13 -4.68 17.37
CA PRO A 3 -16.23 -4.62 15.92
C PRO A 3 -14.92 -5.18 15.33
N GLU A 4 -15.04 -6.04 14.31
CA GLU A 4 -13.84 -6.54 13.63
C GLU A 4 -13.07 -5.34 13.08
N THR A 5 -11.76 -5.31 13.35
CA THR A 5 -10.84 -4.31 12.83
C THR A 5 -10.83 -4.42 11.30
N THR A 6 -11.37 -3.42 10.62
CA THR A 6 -11.41 -3.36 9.15
C THR A 6 -9.99 -3.38 8.59
N LYS A 7 -9.74 -4.30 7.66
CA LYS A 7 -8.46 -4.48 6.97
C LYS A 7 -8.43 -3.69 5.67
N VAL A 8 -7.42 -2.84 5.53
CA VAL A 8 -7.23 -1.99 4.36
C VAL A 8 -5.92 -2.40 3.67
N LEU A 9 -6.00 -2.75 2.40
CA LEU A 9 -4.84 -2.88 1.53
C LEU A 9 -4.69 -1.62 0.69
N VAL A 10 -3.64 -0.85 0.95
CA VAL A 10 -3.21 0.28 0.14
C VAL A 10 -2.25 -0.22 -0.93
N ILE A 11 -2.49 0.11 -2.20
CA ILE A 11 -1.63 -0.24 -3.33
C ILE A 11 -1.11 1.04 -3.97
N THR A 12 0.21 1.23 -4.00
CA THR A 12 0.83 2.46 -4.52
C THR A 12 2.21 2.20 -5.14
N GLY A 13 2.45 2.79 -6.31
CA GLY A 13 3.78 2.76 -6.95
C GLY A 13 4.79 3.75 -6.35
N VAL A 14 4.30 4.73 -5.58
CA VAL A 14 5.09 5.80 -4.97
C VAL A 14 4.98 5.74 -3.45
N PHE A 15 6.12 5.83 -2.76
CA PHE A 15 6.17 5.77 -1.30
C PHE A 15 7.52 6.31 -0.79
N PRO A 16 7.61 6.80 0.47
CA PRO A 16 8.88 7.22 1.03
C PRO A 16 9.96 6.13 0.94
N PRO A 17 11.22 6.47 0.67
CA PRO A 17 11.80 7.81 0.64
C PRO A 17 11.75 8.50 -0.74
N MET A 18 10.89 8.07 -1.66
CA MET A 18 10.77 8.72 -2.98
C MET A 18 10.41 10.21 -2.81
N PRO A 19 11.17 11.16 -3.39
CA PRO A 19 10.94 12.59 -3.21
C PRO A 19 9.79 13.09 -4.10
N ILE A 20 8.58 12.60 -3.83
CA ILE A 20 7.36 12.89 -4.56
C ILE A 20 6.21 13.11 -3.58
N ALA A 21 5.40 14.16 -3.81
CA ALA A 21 4.36 14.59 -2.88
C ALA A 21 3.32 13.50 -2.60
N GLU A 22 3.02 12.69 -3.61
CA GLU A 22 2.06 11.60 -3.53
C GLU A 22 2.54 10.45 -2.64
N GLY A 23 3.86 10.23 -2.57
CA GLY A 23 4.47 9.25 -1.65
C GLY A 23 4.26 9.67 -0.20
N ASP A 24 4.56 10.93 0.11
CA ASP A 24 4.32 11.50 1.43
C ASP A 24 2.84 11.54 1.81
N HIS A 25 1.97 11.86 0.86
CA HIS A 25 0.53 11.89 1.06
C HIS A 25 -0.01 10.52 1.46
N ILE A 26 0.32 9.48 0.68
CA ILE A 26 -0.21 8.14 0.95
C ILE A 26 0.35 7.53 2.23
N ALA A 27 1.60 7.87 2.60
CA ALA A 27 2.18 7.49 3.88
C ALA A 27 1.41 8.08 5.07
N ARG A 28 1.15 9.39 5.05
CA ARG A 28 0.39 10.07 6.11
C ARG A 28 -1.07 9.60 6.19
N LEU A 29 -1.70 9.35 5.05
CA LEU A 29 -3.05 8.80 5.02
C LEU A 29 -3.10 7.39 5.64
N SER A 30 -2.12 6.54 5.31
CA SER A 30 -2.02 5.19 5.86
C SER A 30 -1.81 5.22 7.38
N GLU A 31 -0.93 6.08 7.87
CA GLU A 31 -0.73 6.31 9.31
C GLU A 31 -2.02 6.76 9.99
N GLY A 32 -2.71 7.75 9.43
CA GLY A 32 -3.98 8.25 9.98
C GLY A 32 -5.11 7.22 10.00
N LEU A 33 -5.12 6.27 9.07
CA LEU A 33 -6.02 5.11 9.09
C LEU A 33 -5.63 4.14 10.21
N ALA A 34 -4.35 3.80 10.33
CA ALA A 34 -3.88 2.93 11.41
C ALA A 34 -4.20 3.50 12.80
N GLU A 35 -3.99 4.81 13.00
CA GLU A 35 -4.34 5.52 14.24
C GLU A 35 -5.83 5.46 14.60
N ARG A 36 -6.71 5.32 13.60
CA ARG A 36 -8.16 5.20 13.78
C ARG A 36 -8.62 3.76 14.01
N GLY A 37 -7.68 2.82 14.11
CA GLY A 37 -7.96 1.41 14.41
C GLY A 37 -8.23 0.55 13.19
N TYR A 38 -7.83 0.97 11.99
CA TYR A 38 -7.79 0.09 10.82
C TYR A 38 -6.52 -0.77 10.82
N SER A 39 -6.60 -1.99 10.31
CA SER A 39 -5.42 -2.81 10.03
C SER A 39 -4.92 -2.47 8.63
N VAL A 40 -3.82 -1.74 8.53
CA VAL A 40 -3.34 -1.19 7.25
C VAL A 40 -2.12 -1.96 6.74
N ASP A 41 -2.27 -2.57 5.57
CA ASP A 41 -1.21 -3.16 4.78
C ASP A 41 -0.95 -2.27 3.55
N VAL A 42 0.32 -2.01 3.22
CA VAL A 42 0.72 -1.19 2.07
C VAL A 42 1.56 -2.04 1.11
N LEU A 43 1.08 -2.29 -0.11
CA LEU A 43 1.85 -2.90 -1.18
C LEU A 43 2.51 -1.82 -2.05
N THR A 44 3.83 -1.85 -2.12
CA THR A 44 4.61 -0.82 -2.82
C THR A 44 5.87 -1.36 -3.53
N SER A 45 6.57 -0.48 -4.23
CA SER A 45 7.80 -0.76 -4.96
C SER A 45 8.94 -1.18 -4.03
N LYS A 46 9.88 -1.99 -4.54
CA LYS A 46 11.16 -2.24 -3.86
C LYS A 46 11.95 -0.93 -3.68
N LYS A 47 12.88 -0.91 -2.72
CA LYS A 47 13.69 0.26 -2.28
C LYS A 47 12.97 1.25 -1.36
N VAL A 48 11.79 0.88 -0.87
CA VAL A 48 11.09 1.57 0.21
C VAL A 48 11.59 1.07 1.56
N ASP A 49 11.76 1.97 2.53
CA ASP A 49 12.00 1.57 3.92
C ASP A 49 10.67 1.11 4.55
N GLY A 50 10.59 -0.18 4.87
CA GLY A 50 9.41 -0.78 5.47
C GLY A 50 9.06 -0.25 6.87
N LYS A 51 9.94 0.55 7.50
CA LYS A 51 9.71 1.23 8.78
C LYS A 51 9.20 2.67 8.65
N SER A 52 8.99 3.16 7.43
CA SER A 52 8.67 4.57 7.17
C SER A 52 7.33 5.04 7.71
N VAL A 53 6.38 4.14 8.00
CA VAL A 53 5.02 4.50 8.42
C VAL A 53 4.59 3.74 9.66
N LYS A 54 4.22 4.48 10.72
CA LYS A 54 3.79 3.89 11.99
C LYS A 54 2.43 3.21 11.84
N GLY A 55 2.24 2.11 12.57
CA GLY A 55 0.97 1.37 12.61
C GLY A 55 0.61 0.63 11.31
N CYS A 56 1.44 0.73 10.26
CA CYS A 56 1.22 0.08 8.97
C CYS A 56 2.19 -1.08 8.76
N ARG A 57 1.77 -2.10 8.02
CA ARG A 57 2.65 -3.14 7.49
C ARG A 57 2.99 -2.85 6.04
N VAL A 58 4.25 -2.55 5.76
CA VAL A 58 4.70 -2.21 4.40
C VAL A 58 5.30 -3.44 3.71
N HIS A 59 4.72 -3.81 2.57
CA HIS A 59 5.14 -4.87 1.64
C HIS A 59 5.86 -4.22 0.44
N ALA A 60 7.15 -3.93 0.61
CA ALA A 60 8.00 -3.33 -0.43
C ALA A 60 8.50 -4.39 -1.43
N GLU A 61 7.58 -4.95 -2.22
CA GLU A 61 7.83 -6.17 -2.98
C GLU A 61 7.75 -6.02 -4.50
N MET A 62 7.18 -4.93 -5.01
CA MET A 62 6.92 -4.77 -6.43
C MET A 62 8.17 -4.29 -7.18
N ASP A 63 8.62 -5.07 -8.17
CA ASP A 63 9.77 -4.71 -9.02
C ASP A 63 9.43 -3.65 -10.06
N ASN A 64 8.23 -3.76 -10.61
CA ASN A 64 7.65 -2.85 -11.60
C ASN A 64 6.13 -2.92 -11.50
N TRP A 65 5.47 -1.95 -12.13
CA TRP A 65 4.01 -1.85 -12.17
C TRP A 65 3.52 -1.92 -13.60
N ASN A 66 3.76 -3.05 -14.27
CA ASN A 66 3.20 -3.31 -15.60
C ASN A 66 2.19 -4.47 -15.53
N TRP A 67 1.57 -4.80 -16.67
CA TRP A 67 0.58 -5.88 -16.75
C TRP A 67 1.10 -7.25 -16.28
N SER A 68 2.41 -7.53 -16.38
CA SER A 68 2.99 -8.78 -15.88
C SER A 68 2.95 -8.88 -14.34
N SER A 69 2.88 -7.75 -13.63
CA SER A 69 2.78 -7.69 -12.18
C SER A 69 1.38 -7.98 -11.62
N GLN A 70 0.36 -8.07 -12.48
CA GLN A 70 -1.04 -8.28 -12.06
C GLN A 70 -1.20 -9.53 -11.17
N GLY A 71 -0.56 -10.65 -11.55
CA GLY A 71 -0.65 -11.89 -10.78
C GLY A 71 -0.10 -11.75 -9.36
N LYS A 72 0.97 -10.95 -9.17
CA LYS A 72 1.56 -10.70 -7.85
C LYS A 72 0.65 -9.82 -7.00
N VAL A 73 0.06 -8.77 -7.57
CA VAL A 73 -0.91 -7.90 -6.87
C VAL A 73 -2.13 -8.71 -6.41
N LEU A 74 -2.69 -9.54 -7.30
CA LEU A 74 -3.82 -10.41 -6.97
C LEU A 74 -3.50 -11.37 -5.84
N ARG A 75 -2.31 -11.98 -5.87
CA ARG A 75 -1.85 -12.87 -4.79
C ARG A 75 -1.78 -12.15 -3.44
N HIS A 76 -1.23 -10.94 -3.37
CA HIS A 76 -1.23 -10.16 -2.14
C HIS A 76 -2.64 -9.89 -1.62
N ALA A 77 -3.57 -9.49 -2.50
CA ALA A 77 -4.95 -9.27 -2.10
C ALA A 77 -5.63 -10.56 -1.58
N GLN A 78 -5.37 -11.70 -2.22
CA GLN A 78 -5.90 -13.01 -1.81
C GLN A 78 -5.32 -13.48 -0.46
N ASP A 79 -4.02 -13.29 -0.25
CA ASP A 79 -3.31 -13.73 0.95
C ASP A 79 -3.69 -12.85 2.17
N LEU A 80 -3.81 -11.54 1.97
CA LEU A 80 -4.13 -10.58 3.03
C LEU A 80 -5.64 -10.55 3.37
N LYS A 81 -6.51 -10.90 2.42
CA LYS A 81 -7.98 -10.84 2.54
C LYS A 81 -8.46 -9.50 3.13
N PRO A 82 -8.13 -8.36 2.50
CA PRO A 82 -8.56 -7.06 2.99
C PRO A 82 -10.07 -6.89 2.80
N ASP A 83 -10.70 -6.11 3.67
CA ASP A 83 -12.09 -5.70 3.53
C ASP A 83 -12.23 -4.55 2.52
N LEU A 84 -11.16 -3.75 2.36
CA LEU A 84 -11.10 -2.63 1.44
C LEU A 84 -9.74 -2.58 0.73
N ILE A 85 -9.78 -2.38 -0.59
CA ILE A 85 -8.59 -2.14 -1.40
C ILE A 85 -8.60 -0.66 -1.83
N PHE A 86 -7.56 0.07 -1.48
CA PHE A 86 -7.36 1.46 -1.86
C PHE A 86 -6.17 1.57 -2.81
N ILE A 87 -6.44 1.92 -4.07
CA ILE A 87 -5.41 2.06 -5.11
C ILE A 87 -5.13 3.54 -5.30
N TRP A 88 -3.87 3.95 -5.10
CA TRP A 88 -3.46 5.35 -5.18
C TRP A 88 -2.41 5.58 -6.25
N PHE A 89 -2.56 6.71 -6.97
CA PHE A 89 -1.59 7.21 -7.95
C PHE A 89 -1.20 6.20 -9.04
N ILE A 90 -2.21 5.78 -9.81
CA ILE A 90 -2.11 4.78 -10.89
C ILE A 90 -1.31 5.28 -12.11
N GLY A 91 -0.97 6.58 -12.18
CA GLY A 91 -0.29 7.19 -13.32
C GLY A 91 1.12 6.65 -13.58
N MET A 92 1.79 6.08 -12.58
CA MET A 92 3.07 5.36 -12.73
C MET A 92 2.90 3.85 -12.95
N ALA A 93 1.66 3.34 -12.99
CA ALA A 93 1.35 1.92 -13.22
C ALA A 93 1.01 1.59 -14.68
N PHE A 94 0.98 2.59 -15.55
CA PHE A 94 0.90 2.41 -17.00
C PHE A 94 1.85 3.41 -17.63
N GLU A 95 3.09 2.98 -17.90
CA GLU A 95 3.96 3.69 -18.83
C GLU A 95 3.20 3.87 -20.16
N PHE A 96 3.18 5.11 -20.66
CA PHE A 96 2.89 5.41 -22.05
C PHE A 96 4.11 5.08 -22.91
#